data_AF-A0A829S6S2-F1
#
_entry.id   AF-A0A829S6S2-F1
#
_cell.length_a   1.000
_cell.length_b   1.000
_cell.length_c   1.000
_cell.angle_alpha   90.00
_cell.angle_beta   90.00
_cell.angle_gamma   90.00
#
_symmetry.space_group_name_H-M   'P 1'
#
loop_
_entity.id
_entity.type
_entity.pdbx_description
1 polymer ?
#
loop_
_entity_poly.entity_id
_entity_poly.type
_entity_poly.pdbx_seq_one_letter_code
_entity_poly.pdbx_strand_id
1 'polypeptide(L)'
;MSSYVYARPVQETYAVHSFDQALEQTMVAEFALAYDDIPNALHNYTVLAIKSNSTSIKQRALDVALEYNDLQAALNIATHWVAQEPKDVPALFYLSHIALKTHEYQLAAETLDKILKIDPTADLEQILASIAPENAQDREVLLTALRSSAEKDNPSILALIANLEAQNGQLQTALTNINKALRRRPKVTSFILMKANLLIALSDQEGALKWYAKSSRKNKKNLDIRLAEIRYLIQINQSQLALEKLEKIIETNPKAEEALFIAGLTSIDLKQYDKAEQYLVDLRNSAKYQNEAYYYLAINAERKQHYETAKAYYRLVDGSLYVVSRRNLIAIYDKQENLHDALRFLTQERVNYPQHASFLYQAQAEILKKMGNKKAALNLLDEAIKNLPDDPELIYAEVLLLDPYTDRDKLDKTLKQLLQLEPNSPTYLNAYAYTLALQNRRLKEARQYAEQALEYAPEQASILDTLGYIAFLQNDYEAAAEALGKAYELSHNINIGVRYAKALYMQGSLTQFSAVLQQLKQKHANDPQLQQLDALILPTSAKKS
;
A
#
# COMPACT_ATOMS: atom_id res chain seq x y z
N MET A 1 54.65 -48.66 53.70
CA MET A 1 55.38 -47.62 52.94
C MET A 1 54.77 -47.51 51.56
N SER A 2 54.29 -46.31 51.27
CA SER A 2 53.92 -45.66 50.00
C SER A 2 53.46 -46.47 48.79
N SER A 3 52.21 -46.24 48.42
CA SER A 3 51.64 -46.42 47.08
C SER A 3 51.71 -45.12 46.28
N TYR A 4 52.05 -45.26 45.00
CA TYR A 4 52.19 -44.24 43.96
C TYR A 4 50.95 -43.35 43.76
N VAL A 5 51.17 -42.06 43.48
CA VAL A 5 50.17 -41.18 42.84
C VAL A 5 50.83 -40.51 41.63
N TYR A 6 50.27 -40.80 40.45
CA TYR A 6 50.55 -40.16 39.17
C TYR A 6 49.99 -38.73 39.16
N ALA A 7 50.82 -37.75 38.83
CA ALA A 7 50.36 -36.39 38.50
C ALA A 7 49.85 -36.35 37.05
N ARG A 8 48.56 -36.01 36.86
CA ARG A 8 47.94 -35.67 35.56
C ARG A 8 48.20 -34.20 35.20
N PRO A 9 48.16 -33.82 33.91
CA PRO A 9 48.59 -32.51 33.44
C PRO A 9 47.56 -31.42 33.71
N VAL A 10 48.04 -30.23 34.09
CA VAL A 10 47.29 -29.03 34.51
C VAL A 10 46.46 -28.35 33.37
N GLN A 11 46.47 -28.91 32.16
CA GLN A 11 45.71 -28.36 31.02
C GLN A 11 44.22 -28.74 30.99
N GLU A 12 43.82 -29.87 31.57
CA GLU A 12 42.39 -30.28 31.57
C GLU A 12 41.54 -29.44 32.53
N THR A 13 42.09 -28.99 33.66
CA THR A 13 41.34 -28.28 34.71
C THR A 13 40.94 -26.84 34.35
N TYR A 14 41.71 -26.14 33.53
CA TYR A 14 41.35 -24.78 33.07
C TYR A 14 40.23 -24.81 32.02
N ALA A 15 40.22 -25.83 31.15
CA ALA A 15 39.17 -25.98 30.14
C ALA A 15 37.81 -26.32 30.78
N VAL A 16 37.78 -27.20 31.79
CA VAL A 16 36.55 -27.60 32.50
C VAL A 16 35.93 -26.43 33.26
N HIS A 17 36.71 -25.61 33.97
CA HIS A 17 36.18 -24.43 34.66
C HIS A 17 35.62 -23.35 33.72
N SER A 18 36.19 -23.20 32.52
CA SER A 18 35.67 -22.26 31.52
C SER A 18 34.34 -22.72 30.90
N PHE A 19 34.14 -24.04 30.82
CA PHE A 19 32.93 -24.64 30.27
C PHE A 19 31.74 -24.52 31.23
N ASP A 20 31.95 -24.81 32.52
CA ASP A 20 30.89 -24.71 33.54
C ASP A 20 30.39 -23.27 33.70
N GLN A 21 31.29 -22.28 33.63
CA GLN A 21 30.94 -20.86 33.69
C GLN A 21 30.17 -20.39 32.45
N ALA A 22 30.53 -20.88 31.26
CA ALA A 22 29.82 -20.54 30.03
C ALA A 22 28.40 -21.14 30.01
N LEU A 23 28.23 -22.36 30.52
CA LEU A 23 26.93 -23.01 30.65
C LEU A 23 26.06 -22.28 31.67
N GLU A 24 26.61 -21.93 32.83
CA GLU A 24 25.91 -21.13 33.85
C GLU A 24 25.45 -19.79 33.29
N GLN A 25 26.34 -19.03 32.64
CA GLN A 25 25.98 -17.75 32.02
C GLN A 25 24.94 -17.91 30.91
N THR A 26 24.99 -19.00 30.13
CA THR A 26 23.97 -19.26 29.09
C THR A 26 22.61 -19.52 29.72
N MET A 27 22.55 -20.30 30.81
CA MET A 27 21.31 -20.53 31.54
C MET A 27 20.75 -19.24 32.14
N VAL A 28 21.61 -18.40 32.74
CA VAL A 28 21.20 -17.07 33.26
C VAL A 28 20.60 -16.21 32.15
N ALA A 29 21.20 -16.22 30.96
CA ALA A 29 20.70 -15.46 29.81
C ALA A 29 19.34 -15.98 29.30
N GLU A 30 19.17 -17.31 29.16
CA GLU A 30 17.89 -17.89 28.73
C GLU A 30 16.78 -17.73 29.78
N PHE A 31 17.09 -17.84 31.08
CA PHE A 31 16.11 -17.54 32.13
C PHE A 31 15.72 -16.06 32.13
N ALA A 32 16.67 -15.14 31.97
CA ALA A 32 16.37 -13.72 31.86
C ALA A 32 15.42 -13.44 30.68
N LEU A 33 15.61 -14.09 29.52
CA LEU A 33 14.65 -14.01 28.40
C LEU A 33 13.26 -14.56 28.76
N ALA A 34 13.21 -15.72 29.41
CA ALA A 34 11.94 -16.33 29.82
C ALA A 34 11.15 -15.46 30.83
N TYR A 35 11.84 -14.61 31.59
CA TYR A 35 11.27 -13.67 32.55
C TYR A 35 11.12 -12.24 32.01
N ASP A 36 11.35 -12.01 30.71
CA ASP A 36 11.29 -10.68 30.05
C ASP A 36 12.29 -9.64 30.62
N ASP A 37 13.38 -10.11 31.24
CA ASP A 37 14.50 -9.29 31.72
C ASP A 37 15.56 -9.12 30.62
N ILE A 38 15.16 -8.35 29.59
CA ILE A 38 15.92 -8.17 28.35
C ILE A 38 17.31 -7.55 28.57
N PRO A 39 17.49 -6.51 29.40
CA PRO A 39 18.81 -5.92 29.62
C PRO A 39 19.82 -6.92 30.19
N ASN A 40 19.39 -7.75 31.15
CA ASN A 40 20.26 -8.77 31.73
C ASN A 40 20.52 -9.92 30.75
N ALA A 41 19.52 -10.34 29.98
CA ALA A 41 19.71 -11.33 28.92
C ALA A 41 20.76 -10.86 27.90
N LEU A 42 20.61 -9.64 27.36
CA LEU A 42 21.52 -9.07 26.36
C LEU A 42 22.93 -8.86 26.92
N HIS A 43 23.07 -8.41 28.16
CA HIS A 43 24.37 -8.27 28.80
C HIS A 43 25.11 -9.62 28.86
N ASN A 44 24.45 -10.67 29.34
CA ASN A 44 25.05 -11.99 29.47
C ASN A 44 25.36 -12.60 28.09
N TYR A 45 24.46 -12.48 27.12
CA TYR A 45 24.70 -12.93 25.75
C TYR A 45 25.86 -12.20 25.07
N THR A 46 25.98 -10.89 25.28
CA THR A 46 27.11 -10.10 24.73
C THR A 46 28.43 -10.59 25.33
N VAL A 47 28.48 -10.81 26.65
CA VAL A 47 29.67 -11.35 27.32
C VAL A 47 30.02 -12.75 26.80
N LEU A 48 29.01 -13.61 26.65
CA LEU A 48 29.17 -14.97 26.11
C LEU A 48 29.69 -14.97 24.67
N ALA A 49 29.14 -14.12 23.80
CA ALA A 49 29.56 -14.01 22.41
C ALA A 49 31.02 -13.54 22.28
N ILE A 50 31.47 -12.64 23.16
CA ILE A 50 32.84 -12.13 23.17
C ILE A 50 33.82 -13.18 23.71
N LYS A 51 33.44 -13.95 24.74
CA LYS A 51 34.35 -14.91 25.41
C LYS A 51 34.36 -16.31 24.80
N SER A 52 33.28 -16.70 24.13
CA SER A 52 33.11 -18.06 23.61
C SER A 52 33.71 -18.22 22.22
N ASN A 53 34.32 -19.38 21.96
CA ASN A 53 34.73 -19.80 20.61
C ASN A 53 33.60 -20.49 19.84
N SER A 54 32.38 -20.56 20.39
CA SER A 54 31.25 -21.23 19.74
C SER A 54 30.45 -20.29 18.84
N THR A 55 30.39 -20.62 17.55
CA THR A 55 29.58 -19.92 16.54
C THR A 55 28.09 -19.92 16.89
N SER A 56 27.55 -21.01 17.45
CA SER A 56 26.13 -21.09 17.81
C SER A 56 25.76 -20.15 18.96
N ILE A 57 26.68 -19.92 19.91
CA ILE A 57 26.46 -18.95 21.01
C ILE A 57 26.46 -17.52 20.45
N LYS A 58 27.36 -17.21 19.51
CA LYS A 58 27.42 -15.90 18.85
C LYS A 58 26.17 -15.62 18.02
N GLN A 59 25.68 -16.62 17.28
CA GLN A 59 24.42 -16.56 16.54
C GLN A 59 23.24 -16.30 17.48
N ARG A 60 23.09 -17.09 18.54
CA ARG A 60 22.00 -16.89 19.52
C ARG A 60 22.04 -15.50 20.15
N ALA A 61 23.24 -15.05 20.58
CA ALA A 61 23.41 -13.71 21.14
C ALA A 61 23.01 -12.60 20.15
N LEU A 62 23.38 -12.77 18.87
CA LEU A 62 23.03 -11.83 17.81
C LEU A 62 21.52 -11.83 17.52
N ASP A 63 20.91 -13.01 17.43
CA ASP A 63 19.46 -13.16 17.19
C ASP A 63 18.66 -12.46 18.27
N VAL A 64 19.03 -12.63 19.55
CA VAL A 64 18.40 -11.96 20.68
C VAL A 64 18.58 -10.44 20.57
N ALA A 65 19.77 -9.94 20.25
CA ALA A 65 19.98 -8.50 20.06
C ALA A 65 19.11 -7.92 18.93
N LEU A 66 18.94 -8.66 17.82
CA LEU A 66 18.10 -8.25 16.70
C LEU A 66 16.60 -8.33 17.02
N GLU A 67 16.16 -9.37 17.73
CA GLU A 67 14.77 -9.58 18.16
C GLU A 67 14.26 -8.42 19.02
N TYR A 68 15.10 -7.94 19.93
CA TYR A 68 14.79 -6.81 20.82
C TYR A 68 15.25 -5.45 20.28
N ASN A 69 15.67 -5.41 19.01
CA ASN A 69 16.07 -4.19 18.30
C ASN A 69 17.20 -3.39 18.99
N ASP A 70 18.09 -4.04 19.74
CA ASP A 70 19.30 -3.43 20.30
C ASP A 70 20.42 -3.50 19.26
N LEU A 71 20.43 -2.52 18.36
CA LEU A 71 21.37 -2.46 17.24
C LEU A 71 22.82 -2.24 17.69
N GLN A 72 23.05 -1.62 18.86
CA GLN A 72 24.40 -1.38 19.37
C GLN A 72 24.98 -2.66 19.98
N ALA A 73 24.19 -3.43 20.74
CA ALA A 73 24.59 -4.76 21.18
C ALA A 73 24.85 -5.68 19.97
N ALA A 74 23.96 -5.68 18.98
CA ALA A 74 24.12 -6.46 17.75
C ALA A 74 25.40 -6.09 16.99
N LEU A 75 25.72 -4.80 16.87
CA LEU A 75 26.95 -4.32 16.23
C LEU A 75 28.19 -4.81 16.96
N ASN A 76 28.20 -4.70 18.29
CA ASN A 76 29.31 -5.16 19.13
C ASN A 76 29.52 -6.68 18.98
N ILE A 77 28.44 -7.46 19.06
CA ILE A 77 28.49 -8.92 18.92
C ILE A 77 29.02 -9.32 17.54
N ALA A 78 28.45 -8.77 16.46
CA ALA A 78 28.86 -9.10 15.09
C ALA A 78 30.32 -8.69 14.80
N THR A 79 30.76 -7.54 15.32
CA THR A 79 32.15 -7.08 15.18
C THR A 79 33.14 -8.04 15.84
N HIS A 80 32.84 -8.50 17.06
CA HIS A 80 33.68 -9.47 17.75
C HIS A 80 33.66 -10.84 17.08
N TRP A 81 32.50 -11.28 16.58
CA TRP A 81 32.39 -12.53 15.83
C TRP A 81 33.30 -12.49 14.60
N VAL A 82 33.22 -11.44 13.78
CA VAL A 82 34.10 -11.28 12.60
C VAL A 82 35.58 -11.16 12.98
N ALA A 83 35.92 -10.55 14.13
CA ALA A 83 37.31 -10.47 14.59
C ALA A 83 37.89 -11.85 14.93
N GLN A 84 37.08 -12.74 15.52
CA GLN A 84 37.48 -14.10 15.90
C GLN A 84 37.43 -15.06 14.71
N GLU A 85 36.46 -14.89 13.81
CA GLU A 85 36.21 -15.74 12.65
C GLU A 85 36.19 -14.91 11.35
N PRO A 86 37.34 -14.35 10.92
CA PRO A 86 37.40 -13.37 9.84
C PRO A 86 37.05 -13.89 8.44
N LYS A 87 36.85 -15.20 8.30
CA LYS A 87 36.43 -15.87 7.05
C LYS A 87 35.00 -16.43 7.11
N ASP A 88 34.30 -16.25 8.23
CA ASP A 88 32.89 -16.63 8.35
C ASP A 88 32.04 -15.65 7.52
N VAL A 89 31.56 -16.13 6.38
CA VAL A 89 30.80 -15.33 5.43
C VAL A 89 29.46 -14.88 6.02
N PRO A 90 28.63 -15.75 6.64
CA PRO A 90 27.46 -15.32 7.41
C PRO A 90 27.74 -14.20 8.41
N ALA A 91 28.79 -14.30 9.22
CA ALA A 91 29.16 -13.26 10.20
C ALA A 91 29.48 -11.92 9.51
N LEU A 92 30.19 -11.95 8.39
CA LEU A 92 30.48 -10.76 7.58
C LEU A 92 29.20 -10.15 7.01
N PHE A 93 28.26 -10.96 6.53
CA PHE A 93 26.95 -10.47 6.05
C PHE A 93 26.15 -9.79 7.17
N TYR A 94 26.08 -10.39 8.37
CA TYR A 94 25.43 -9.78 9.52
C TYR A 94 26.08 -8.46 9.91
N LEU A 95 27.41 -8.43 10.01
CA LEU A 95 28.13 -7.21 10.37
C LEU A 95 27.90 -6.09 9.33
N SER A 96 27.97 -6.40 8.03
CA SER A 96 27.68 -5.42 6.97
C SER A 96 26.25 -4.88 7.09
N HIS A 97 25.25 -5.75 7.30
CA HIS A 97 23.85 -5.37 7.44
C HIS A 97 23.62 -4.48 8.69
N ILE A 98 24.19 -4.86 9.83
CA ILE A 98 24.03 -4.11 11.08
C ILE A 98 24.76 -2.77 11.01
N ALA A 99 25.99 -2.74 10.47
CA ALA A 99 26.75 -1.50 10.29
C ALA A 99 26.00 -0.48 9.41
N LEU A 100 25.29 -0.94 8.38
CA LEU A 100 24.41 -0.07 7.59
C LEU A 100 23.24 0.49 8.41
N LYS A 101 22.58 -0.34 9.24
CA LYS A 101 21.49 0.10 10.13
C LYS A 101 21.94 1.07 11.21
N THR A 102 23.17 0.95 11.68
CA THR A 102 23.75 1.82 12.72
C THR A 102 24.47 3.03 12.16
N HIS A 103 24.37 3.31 10.85
CA HIS A 103 25.04 4.41 10.14
C HIS A 103 26.59 4.34 10.17
N GLU A 104 27.15 3.15 10.44
CA GLU A 104 28.59 2.87 10.46
C GLU A 104 29.09 2.53 9.04
N TYR A 105 28.97 3.49 8.13
CA TYR A 105 29.16 3.25 6.70
C TYR A 105 30.58 2.85 6.29
N GLN A 106 31.60 3.34 7.00
CA GLN A 106 32.99 2.96 6.75
C GLN A 106 33.22 1.49 7.11
N LEU A 107 32.74 1.05 8.27
CA LEU A 107 32.81 -0.34 8.71
C LEU A 107 32.01 -1.26 7.76
N ALA A 108 30.85 -0.80 7.29
CA ALA A 108 30.08 -1.53 6.30
C ALA A 108 30.90 -1.75 5.01
N ALA A 109 31.49 -0.70 4.44
CA ALA A 109 32.31 -0.80 3.23
C ALA A 109 33.53 -1.74 3.40
N GLU A 110 34.25 -1.63 4.51
CA GLU A 110 35.38 -2.51 4.83
C GLU A 110 34.96 -3.98 5.01
N THR A 111 33.78 -4.22 5.56
CA THR A 111 33.23 -5.56 5.74
C THR A 111 32.80 -6.16 4.40
N LEU A 112 32.19 -5.35 3.51
CA LEU A 112 31.88 -5.77 2.14
C LEU A 112 33.16 -6.11 1.35
N ASP A 113 34.25 -5.37 1.53
CA ASP A 113 35.54 -5.69 0.94
C ASP A 113 36.05 -7.07 1.38
N LYS A 114 35.86 -7.43 2.66
CA LYS A 114 36.23 -8.77 3.17
C LYS A 114 35.40 -9.87 2.52
N ILE A 115 34.09 -9.66 2.34
CA ILE A 115 33.20 -10.60 1.65
C ILE A 115 33.71 -10.82 0.22
N LEU A 116 34.00 -9.74 -0.51
CA LEU A 116 34.44 -9.81 -1.91
C LEU A 116 35.83 -10.38 -2.11
N LYS A 117 36.72 -10.28 -1.10
CA LYS A 117 38.00 -10.98 -1.11
C LYS A 117 37.84 -12.50 -1.00
N ILE A 118 36.79 -12.97 -0.32
CA ILE A 118 36.46 -14.39 -0.19
C ILE A 118 35.71 -14.88 -1.43
N ASP A 119 34.67 -14.15 -1.83
CA ASP A 119 33.87 -14.41 -3.03
C ASP A 119 33.73 -13.13 -3.87
N PRO A 120 34.59 -12.94 -4.90
CA PRO A 120 34.52 -11.78 -5.79
C PRO A 120 33.21 -11.66 -6.58
N THR A 121 32.40 -12.72 -6.59
CA THR A 121 31.12 -12.80 -7.30
C THR A 121 29.90 -12.72 -6.40
N ALA A 122 30.10 -12.51 -5.09
CA ALA A 122 29.03 -12.36 -4.12
C ALA A 122 28.02 -11.29 -4.60
N ASP A 123 26.75 -11.64 -4.50
CA ASP A 123 25.66 -10.72 -4.75
C ASP A 123 25.41 -9.89 -3.49
N LEU A 124 25.81 -8.63 -3.54
CA LEU A 124 25.71 -7.71 -2.41
C LEU A 124 24.45 -6.82 -2.49
N GLU A 125 23.67 -6.92 -3.57
CA GLU A 125 22.53 -6.02 -3.76
C GLU A 125 21.41 -6.30 -2.78
N GLN A 126 21.21 -7.56 -2.38
CA GLN A 126 20.23 -7.93 -1.35
C GLN A 126 20.54 -7.27 0.00
N ILE A 127 21.82 -6.99 0.30
CA ILE A 127 22.23 -6.32 1.53
C ILE A 127 21.73 -4.86 1.54
N LEU A 128 21.90 -4.13 0.43
CA LEU A 128 21.48 -2.73 0.34
C LEU A 128 19.98 -2.57 0.07
N ALA A 129 19.34 -3.50 -0.64
CA ALA A 129 17.91 -3.41 -0.94
C ALA A 129 17.04 -3.34 0.33
N SER A 130 17.51 -3.92 1.43
CA SER A 130 16.79 -3.93 2.72
C SER A 130 17.18 -2.79 3.67
N ILE A 131 18.28 -2.03 3.40
CA ILE A 131 18.81 -1.01 4.33
C ILE A 131 19.53 0.14 3.62
N ALA A 132 19.07 0.56 2.44
CA ALA A 132 19.59 1.78 1.83
C ALA A 132 19.23 2.99 2.73
N PRO A 133 20.16 3.92 3.01
CA PRO A 133 19.84 5.08 3.84
C PRO A 133 18.71 5.93 3.24
N GLU A 134 17.71 6.26 4.05
CA GLU A 134 16.52 7.00 3.60
C GLU A 134 16.80 8.48 3.33
N ASN A 135 17.74 9.08 4.07
CA ASN A 135 18.12 10.47 3.90
C ASN A 135 19.29 10.62 2.91
N ALA A 136 19.33 11.74 2.18
CA ALA A 136 20.32 11.97 1.13
C ALA A 136 21.75 12.15 1.67
N GLN A 137 21.88 12.69 2.89
CA GLN A 137 23.18 12.94 3.51
C GLN A 137 23.92 11.64 3.79
N ASP A 138 23.24 10.69 4.41
CA ASP A 138 23.77 9.38 4.73
C ASP A 138 24.09 8.56 3.47
N ARG A 139 23.28 8.68 2.42
CA ARG A 139 23.61 8.08 1.12
C ARG A 139 24.93 8.61 0.57
N GLU A 140 25.20 9.92 0.71
CA GLU A 140 26.49 10.49 0.29
C GLU A 140 27.66 10.03 1.17
N VAL A 141 27.46 9.82 2.48
CA VAL A 141 28.50 9.25 3.36
C VAL A 141 28.82 7.82 2.94
N LEU A 142 27.80 6.98 2.74
CA LEU A 142 27.98 5.61 2.26
C LEU A 142 28.61 5.55 0.87
N LEU A 143 28.18 6.41 -0.06
CA LEU A 143 28.80 6.55 -1.37
C LEU A 143 30.29 6.87 -1.27
N THR A 144 30.67 7.76 -0.34
CA THR A 144 32.06 8.13 -0.11
C THR A 144 32.87 6.94 0.41
N ALA A 145 32.35 6.19 1.39
CA ALA A 145 32.97 4.98 1.92
C ALA A 145 33.14 3.88 0.85
N LEU A 146 32.14 3.68 -0.01
CA LEU A 146 32.22 2.69 -1.10
C LEU A 146 33.21 3.12 -2.20
N ARG A 147 33.32 4.43 -2.49
CA ARG A 147 34.30 4.96 -3.46
C ARG A 147 35.75 4.91 -2.95
N SER A 148 35.94 4.91 -1.63
CA SER A 148 37.26 4.76 -0.99
C SER A 148 37.63 3.31 -0.70
N SER A 149 36.69 2.36 -0.82
CA SER A 149 36.92 0.93 -0.54
C SER A 149 37.98 0.31 -1.45
N ALA A 150 38.62 -0.76 -0.95
CA ALA A 150 39.64 -1.49 -1.68
C ALA A 150 39.05 -2.24 -2.89
N GLU A 151 37.80 -2.68 -2.79
CA GLU A 151 37.07 -3.38 -3.86
C GLU A 151 36.16 -2.45 -4.68
N LYS A 152 36.41 -1.14 -4.69
CA LYS A 152 35.60 -0.13 -5.42
C LYS A 152 35.36 -0.41 -6.91
N ASP A 153 36.26 -1.17 -7.55
CA ASP A 153 36.16 -1.57 -8.96
C ASP A 153 35.48 -2.94 -9.16
N ASN A 154 35.10 -3.62 -8.07
CA ASN A 154 34.34 -4.86 -8.10
C ASN A 154 32.94 -4.60 -8.70
N PRO A 155 32.43 -5.46 -9.59
CA PRO A 155 31.12 -5.28 -10.22
C PRO A 155 29.96 -5.08 -9.24
N SER A 156 29.98 -5.80 -8.10
CA SER A 156 28.94 -5.70 -7.09
C SER A 156 28.98 -4.33 -6.41
N ILE A 157 30.15 -3.83 -6.01
CA ILE A 157 30.31 -2.47 -5.44
C ILE A 157 29.91 -1.38 -6.44
N LEU A 158 30.30 -1.52 -7.71
CA LEU A 158 29.90 -0.58 -8.77
C LEU A 158 28.38 -0.52 -8.95
N ALA A 159 27.67 -1.64 -8.80
CA ALA A 159 26.21 -1.67 -8.84
C ALA A 159 25.59 -1.02 -7.59
N LEU A 160 26.14 -1.25 -6.39
CA LEU A 160 25.72 -0.57 -5.17
C LEU A 160 25.90 0.96 -5.28
N ILE A 161 27.07 1.42 -5.75
CA ILE A 161 27.35 2.83 -6.00
C ILE A 161 26.33 3.40 -7.00
N ALA A 162 26.10 2.70 -8.12
CA ALA A 162 25.13 3.15 -9.10
C ALA A 162 23.71 3.28 -8.51
N ASN A 163 23.34 2.44 -7.53
CA ASN A 163 22.00 2.44 -6.95
C ASN A 163 21.80 3.66 -6.05
N LEU A 164 22.80 3.94 -5.21
CA LEU A 164 22.81 5.12 -4.36
C LEU A 164 22.89 6.41 -5.18
N GLU A 165 23.70 6.44 -6.24
CA GLU A 165 23.75 7.56 -7.19
C GLU A 165 22.37 7.81 -7.83
N ALA A 166 21.66 6.73 -8.23
CA ALA A 166 20.32 6.85 -8.80
C ALA A 166 19.31 7.43 -7.80
N GLN A 167 19.34 6.98 -6.54
CA GLN A 167 18.50 7.50 -5.46
C GLN A 167 18.81 8.97 -5.14
N ASN A 168 20.05 9.42 -5.36
CA ASN A 168 20.45 10.83 -5.25
C ASN A 168 20.19 11.64 -6.54
N GLY A 169 19.49 11.08 -7.54
CA GLY A 169 19.17 11.75 -8.80
C GLY A 169 20.35 11.85 -9.78
N GLN A 170 21.50 11.26 -9.46
CA GLN A 170 22.71 11.27 -10.30
C GLN A 170 22.64 10.16 -11.37
N LEU A 171 21.61 10.21 -12.21
CA LEU A 171 21.26 9.10 -13.12
C LEU A 171 22.35 8.78 -14.16
N GLN A 172 23.09 9.78 -14.65
CA GLN A 172 24.15 9.59 -15.66
C GLN A 172 25.42 8.93 -15.09
N THR A 173 25.81 9.29 -13.86
CA THR A 173 26.94 8.65 -13.17
C THR A 173 26.58 7.22 -12.79
N ALA A 174 25.36 7.00 -12.30
CA ALA A 174 24.80 5.68 -12.04
C ALA A 174 24.85 4.79 -13.30
N LEU A 175 24.40 5.33 -14.44
CA LEU A 175 24.45 4.64 -15.73
C LEU A 175 25.89 4.29 -16.14
N THR A 176 26.84 5.17 -15.84
CA THR A 176 28.27 4.93 -16.13
C THR A 176 28.82 3.77 -15.27
N ASN A 177 28.54 3.77 -13.98
CA ASN A 177 29.04 2.74 -13.06
C ASN A 177 28.39 1.38 -13.30
N ILE A 178 27.08 1.31 -13.56
CA ILE A 178 26.43 0.03 -13.90
C ILE A 178 26.94 -0.52 -15.23
N ASN A 179 27.29 0.35 -16.19
CA ASN A 179 27.93 -0.09 -17.44
C ASN A 179 29.31 -0.72 -17.20
N LYS A 180 30.10 -0.21 -16.24
CA LYS A 180 31.38 -0.84 -15.84
C LYS A 180 31.13 -2.20 -15.20
N ALA A 181 30.16 -2.31 -14.30
CA ALA A 181 29.77 -3.59 -13.68
C ALA A 181 29.37 -4.64 -14.74
N LEU A 182 28.50 -4.25 -15.69
CA LEU A 182 28.04 -5.10 -16.78
C LEU A 182 29.14 -5.53 -17.76
N ARG A 183 30.20 -4.72 -17.95
CA ARG A 183 31.36 -5.14 -18.77
C ARG A 183 32.08 -6.33 -18.17
N ARG A 184 32.17 -6.38 -16.84
CA ARG A 184 32.85 -7.45 -16.09
C ARG A 184 31.91 -8.65 -15.86
N ARG A 185 30.64 -8.40 -15.51
CA ARG A 185 29.62 -9.43 -15.26
C ARG A 185 28.36 -9.19 -16.12
N PRO A 186 28.38 -9.56 -17.42
CA PRO A 186 27.32 -9.19 -18.38
C PRO A 186 26.01 -9.99 -18.26
N LYS A 187 25.92 -11.00 -17.39
CA LYS A 187 24.78 -11.92 -17.28
C LYS A 187 24.01 -11.80 -15.96
N VAL A 188 24.40 -10.88 -15.09
CA VAL A 188 23.72 -10.67 -13.81
C VAL A 188 22.38 -9.98 -14.07
N THR A 189 21.29 -10.62 -13.66
CA THR A 189 19.91 -10.17 -13.93
C THR A 189 19.68 -8.75 -13.43
N SER A 190 20.03 -8.50 -12.18
CA SER A 190 19.77 -7.22 -11.54
C SER A 190 20.54 -6.08 -12.18
N PHE A 191 21.81 -6.27 -12.57
CA PHE A 191 22.57 -5.25 -13.29
C PHE A 191 21.92 -4.87 -14.63
N ILE A 192 21.35 -5.87 -15.32
CA ILE A 192 20.64 -5.67 -16.58
C ILE A 192 19.38 -4.85 -16.34
N LEU A 193 18.58 -5.21 -15.34
CA LEU A 193 17.33 -4.52 -15.00
C LEU A 193 17.59 -3.11 -14.51
N MET A 194 18.60 -2.92 -13.67
CA MET A 194 19.00 -1.63 -13.15
C MET A 194 19.42 -0.66 -14.26
N LYS A 195 20.24 -1.12 -15.20
CA LYS A 195 20.57 -0.30 -16.37
C LYS A 195 19.33 0.08 -17.17
N ALA A 196 18.38 -0.84 -17.34
CA ALA A 196 17.14 -0.54 -18.03
C ALA A 196 16.33 0.53 -17.29
N ASN A 197 16.18 0.40 -15.97
CA ASN A 197 15.51 1.39 -15.12
C ASN A 197 16.17 2.77 -15.17
N LEU A 198 17.50 2.82 -15.21
CA LEU A 198 18.25 4.08 -15.37
C LEU A 198 17.99 4.74 -16.72
N LEU A 199 17.94 3.97 -17.81
CA LEU A 199 17.61 4.51 -19.14
C LEU A 199 16.17 5.06 -19.17
N ILE A 200 15.22 4.37 -18.51
CA ILE A 200 13.83 4.83 -18.37
C ILE A 200 13.76 6.13 -17.56
N ALA A 201 14.45 6.18 -16.42
CA ALA A 201 14.49 7.39 -15.57
C ALA A 201 15.12 8.59 -16.28
N LEU A 202 16.09 8.34 -17.17
CA LEU A 202 16.69 9.35 -18.04
C LEU A 202 15.80 9.75 -19.22
N SER A 203 14.61 9.17 -19.36
CA SER A 203 13.71 9.33 -20.51
C SER A 203 14.35 8.91 -21.85
N ASP A 204 15.38 8.06 -21.82
CA ASP A 204 16.00 7.46 -23.00
C ASP A 204 15.25 6.18 -23.42
N GLN A 205 14.06 6.39 -24.00
CA GLN A 205 13.19 5.29 -24.43
C GLN A 205 13.84 4.42 -25.51
N GLU A 206 14.57 5.02 -26.47
CA GLU A 206 15.23 4.27 -27.54
C GLU A 206 16.37 3.40 -26.99
N GLY A 207 17.18 3.95 -26.08
CA GLY A 207 18.22 3.23 -25.38
C GLY A 207 17.68 2.07 -24.53
N ALA A 208 16.59 2.31 -23.79
CA ALA A 208 15.93 1.30 -22.98
C ALA A 208 15.42 0.13 -23.84
N LEU A 209 14.72 0.42 -24.95
CA LEU A 209 14.24 -0.59 -25.90
C LEU A 209 15.38 -1.42 -26.50
N LYS A 210 16.43 -0.76 -26.99
CA LYS A 210 17.62 -1.45 -27.54
C LYS A 210 18.29 -2.33 -26.48
N TRP A 211 18.37 -1.84 -25.24
CA TRP A 211 18.98 -2.57 -24.13
C TRP A 211 18.17 -3.80 -23.74
N TYR A 212 16.86 -3.68 -23.57
CA TYR A 212 15.98 -4.81 -23.28
C TYR A 212 16.02 -5.86 -24.40
N ALA A 213 15.84 -5.46 -25.66
CA ALA A 213 15.85 -6.38 -26.79
C ALA A 213 17.18 -7.17 -26.88
N LYS A 214 18.32 -6.48 -26.67
CA LYS A 214 19.64 -7.11 -26.62
C LYS A 214 19.77 -8.08 -25.45
N SER A 215 19.33 -7.68 -24.27
CA SER A 215 19.50 -8.43 -23.03
C SER A 215 18.62 -9.68 -22.99
N SER A 216 17.36 -9.58 -23.40
CA SER A 216 16.44 -10.70 -23.56
C SER A 216 16.96 -11.71 -24.59
N ARG A 217 17.48 -11.24 -25.74
CA ARG A 217 18.05 -12.12 -26.78
C ARG A 217 19.27 -12.90 -26.28
N LYS A 218 20.12 -12.29 -25.45
CA LYS A 218 21.32 -12.94 -24.88
C LYS A 218 20.99 -13.86 -23.71
N ASN A 219 19.90 -13.62 -22.99
CA ASN A 219 19.51 -14.36 -21.79
C ASN A 219 18.16 -15.09 -21.98
N LYS A 220 18.02 -15.87 -23.07
CA LYS A 220 16.72 -16.47 -23.49
C LYS A 220 16.00 -17.31 -22.42
N LYS A 221 16.75 -17.92 -21.50
CA LYS A 221 16.23 -18.76 -20.39
C LYS A 221 15.86 -17.96 -19.14
N ASN A 222 16.28 -16.70 -19.04
CA ASN A 222 16.00 -15.87 -17.89
C ASN A 222 14.63 -15.20 -18.10
N LEU A 223 13.62 -15.70 -17.37
CA LEU A 223 12.25 -15.23 -17.50
C LEU A 223 12.09 -13.79 -17.01
N ASP A 224 12.76 -13.43 -15.92
CA ASP A 224 12.65 -12.10 -15.29
C ASP A 224 13.02 -10.97 -16.24
N ILE A 225 14.13 -11.13 -16.98
CA ILE A 225 14.58 -10.13 -17.97
C ILE A 225 13.56 -10.00 -19.11
N ARG A 226 13.02 -11.13 -19.58
CA ARG A 226 12.05 -11.14 -20.68
C ARG A 226 10.73 -10.51 -20.25
N LEU A 227 10.25 -10.82 -19.05
CA LEU A 227 9.03 -10.24 -18.49
C LEU A 227 9.20 -8.76 -18.16
N ALA A 228 10.38 -8.32 -17.74
CA ALA A 228 10.68 -6.90 -17.57
C ALA A 228 10.63 -6.12 -18.90
N GLU A 229 11.17 -6.68 -19.99
CA GLU A 229 11.00 -6.11 -21.34
C GLU A 229 9.52 -6.00 -21.72
N ILE A 230 8.73 -7.05 -21.47
CA ILE A 230 7.29 -7.08 -21.77
C ILE A 230 6.54 -6.00 -20.99
N ARG A 231 6.77 -5.89 -19.66
CA ARG A 231 6.16 -4.84 -18.83
C ARG A 231 6.51 -3.45 -19.35
N TYR A 232 7.76 -3.25 -19.75
CA TYR A 232 8.18 -1.99 -20.33
C TYR A 232 7.49 -1.69 -21.67
N LEU A 233 7.35 -2.68 -22.54
CA LEU A 233 6.60 -2.54 -23.80
C LEU A 233 5.13 -2.15 -23.56
N ILE A 234 4.48 -2.75 -22.56
CA ILE A 234 3.11 -2.38 -22.17
C ILE A 234 3.06 -0.92 -21.69
N GLN A 235 4.01 -0.51 -20.85
CA GLN A 235 4.08 0.86 -20.33
C GLN A 235 4.20 1.91 -21.43
N ILE A 236 4.91 1.62 -22.52
CA ILE A 236 5.06 2.52 -23.67
C ILE A 236 3.98 2.31 -24.75
N ASN A 237 2.85 1.67 -24.40
CA ASN A 237 1.71 1.38 -25.28
C ASN A 237 2.03 0.47 -26.49
N GLN A 238 3.08 -0.36 -26.40
CA GLN A 238 3.41 -1.38 -27.40
C GLN A 238 2.85 -2.76 -27.01
N SER A 239 1.60 -2.79 -26.55
CA SER A 239 0.93 -3.99 -26.03
C SER A 239 0.83 -5.13 -27.04
N GLN A 240 0.68 -4.82 -28.33
CA GLN A 240 0.65 -5.85 -29.38
C GLN A 240 2.00 -6.60 -29.50
N LEU A 241 3.12 -5.86 -29.50
CA LEU A 241 4.45 -6.46 -29.52
C LEU A 241 4.77 -7.20 -28.22
N ALA A 242 4.27 -6.70 -27.09
CA ALA A 242 4.37 -7.37 -25.80
C ALA A 242 3.67 -8.74 -25.84
N LEU A 243 2.46 -8.80 -26.40
CA LEU A 243 1.69 -10.04 -26.56
C LEU A 243 2.41 -11.05 -27.47
N GLU A 244 2.96 -10.62 -28.61
CA GLU A 244 3.74 -11.51 -29.50
C GLU A 244 4.97 -12.11 -28.81
N LYS A 245 5.61 -11.34 -27.91
CA LYS A 245 6.76 -11.83 -27.10
C LYS A 245 6.31 -12.78 -26.00
N LEU A 246 5.16 -12.53 -25.38
CA LEU A 246 4.55 -13.41 -24.38
C LEU A 246 4.16 -14.75 -25.00
N GLU A 247 3.54 -14.76 -26.18
CA GLU A 247 3.20 -15.97 -26.93
C GLU A 247 4.43 -16.87 -27.13
N LYS A 248 5.56 -16.28 -27.53
CA LYS A 248 6.85 -17.00 -27.64
C LYS A 248 7.41 -17.50 -26.31
N ILE A 249 7.09 -16.85 -25.18
CA ILE A 249 7.45 -17.38 -23.85
C ILE A 249 6.60 -18.62 -23.58
N ILE A 250 5.29 -18.51 -23.75
CA ILE A 250 4.29 -19.53 -23.43
C ILE A 250 4.50 -20.77 -24.31
N GLU A 251 4.81 -20.62 -25.60
CA GLU A 251 5.18 -21.73 -26.49
C GLU A 251 6.36 -22.56 -25.96
N THR A 252 7.37 -21.89 -25.38
CA THR A 252 8.57 -22.55 -24.85
C THR A 252 8.42 -23.02 -23.41
N ASN A 253 7.54 -22.38 -22.64
CA ASN A 253 7.25 -22.69 -21.25
C ASN A 253 5.75 -22.50 -20.98
N PRO A 254 4.91 -23.51 -21.30
CA PRO A 254 3.46 -23.40 -21.15
C PRO A 254 2.98 -23.20 -19.71
N LYS A 255 3.83 -23.48 -18.71
CA LYS A 255 3.52 -23.33 -17.28
C LYS A 255 4.10 -22.04 -16.68
N ALA A 256 4.55 -21.09 -17.50
CA ALA A 256 5.00 -19.78 -17.03
C ALA A 256 3.80 -18.95 -16.55
N GLU A 257 3.35 -19.16 -15.31
CA GLU A 257 2.11 -18.58 -14.78
C GLU A 257 2.07 -17.05 -14.87
N GLU A 258 3.18 -16.36 -14.54
CA GLU A 258 3.25 -14.91 -14.67
C GLU A 258 3.14 -14.44 -16.13
N ALA A 259 3.69 -15.21 -17.08
CA ALA A 259 3.56 -14.89 -18.51
C ALA A 259 2.12 -15.08 -19.00
N LEU A 260 1.47 -16.19 -18.62
CA LEU A 260 0.05 -16.42 -18.90
C LEU A 260 -0.81 -15.29 -18.33
N PHE A 261 -0.52 -14.85 -17.11
CA PHE A 261 -1.29 -13.81 -16.45
C PHE A 261 -1.18 -12.48 -17.19
N ILE A 262 0.05 -12.04 -17.49
CA ILE A 262 0.28 -10.80 -18.25
C ILE A 262 -0.33 -10.91 -19.66
N ALA A 263 -0.24 -12.07 -20.33
CA ALA A 263 -0.83 -12.29 -21.64
C ALA A 263 -2.37 -12.20 -21.60
N GLY A 264 -3.00 -12.75 -20.56
CA GLY A 264 -4.43 -12.64 -20.30
C GLY A 264 -4.87 -11.19 -20.19
N LEU A 265 -4.24 -10.41 -19.31
CA LEU A 265 -4.54 -8.99 -19.12
C LEU A 265 -4.32 -8.17 -20.39
N THR A 266 -3.15 -8.35 -21.03
CA THR A 266 -2.79 -7.65 -22.26
C THR A 266 -3.80 -7.95 -23.37
N SER A 267 -4.29 -9.20 -23.45
CA SER A 267 -5.31 -9.60 -24.42
C SER A 267 -6.68 -8.95 -24.14
N ILE A 268 -7.07 -8.79 -22.87
CA ILE A 268 -8.29 -8.05 -22.49
C ILE A 268 -8.19 -6.59 -22.97
N ASP A 269 -7.07 -5.93 -22.70
CA ASP A 269 -6.85 -4.53 -23.09
C ASP A 269 -6.86 -4.34 -24.61
N LEU A 270 -6.29 -5.30 -25.34
CA LEU A 270 -6.34 -5.36 -26.81
C LEU A 270 -7.69 -5.82 -27.37
N LYS A 271 -8.69 -6.10 -26.52
CA LYS A 271 -10.01 -6.64 -26.86
C LYS A 271 -9.98 -8.00 -27.58
N GLN A 272 -8.89 -8.75 -27.40
CA GLN A 272 -8.72 -10.12 -27.91
C GLN A 272 -9.26 -11.12 -26.87
N TYR A 273 -10.56 -11.05 -26.62
CA TYR A 273 -11.19 -11.73 -25.47
C TYR A 273 -11.09 -13.25 -25.50
N ASP A 274 -11.07 -13.88 -26.68
CA ASP A 274 -10.94 -15.33 -26.80
C ASP A 274 -9.52 -15.80 -26.44
N LYS A 275 -8.50 -15.03 -26.81
CA LYS A 275 -7.11 -15.29 -26.38
C LYS A 275 -6.93 -15.06 -24.88
N ALA A 276 -7.52 -13.99 -24.35
CA ALA A 276 -7.51 -13.72 -22.92
C ALA A 276 -8.05 -14.91 -22.12
N GLU A 277 -9.17 -15.48 -22.57
CA GLU A 277 -9.79 -16.65 -21.96
C GLU A 277 -8.85 -17.88 -21.99
N GLN A 278 -8.19 -18.14 -23.12
CA GLN A 278 -7.22 -19.23 -23.24
C GLN A 278 -6.08 -19.12 -22.21
N TYR A 279 -5.50 -17.93 -22.06
CA TYR A 279 -4.38 -17.76 -21.12
C TYR A 279 -4.80 -17.81 -19.65
N LEU A 280 -5.98 -17.28 -19.32
CA LEU A 280 -6.44 -17.20 -17.93
C LEU A 280 -7.04 -18.50 -17.40
N VAL A 281 -7.63 -19.35 -18.27
CA VAL A 281 -8.20 -20.64 -17.84
C VAL A 281 -7.14 -21.56 -17.22
N ASP A 282 -5.93 -21.57 -17.76
CA ASP A 282 -4.83 -22.40 -17.24
C ASP A 282 -4.39 -21.98 -15.83
N LEU A 283 -4.63 -20.72 -15.45
CA LEU A 283 -4.28 -20.17 -14.14
C LEU A 283 -5.31 -20.49 -13.05
N ARG A 284 -6.45 -21.10 -13.38
CA ARG A 284 -7.49 -21.47 -12.41
C ARG A 284 -7.04 -22.47 -11.34
N ASN A 285 -5.93 -23.17 -11.60
CA ASN A 285 -5.31 -24.12 -10.66
C ASN A 285 -3.99 -23.60 -10.08
N SER A 286 -3.59 -22.36 -10.38
CA SER A 286 -2.37 -21.76 -9.83
C SER A 286 -2.57 -21.41 -8.36
N ALA A 287 -1.64 -21.84 -7.51
CA ALA A 287 -1.65 -21.46 -6.10
C ALA A 287 -1.48 -19.94 -5.89
N LYS A 288 -0.86 -19.24 -6.85
CA LYS A 288 -0.55 -17.81 -6.77
C LYS A 288 -1.59 -16.93 -7.45
N TYR A 289 -2.14 -17.38 -8.58
CA TYR A 289 -2.97 -16.56 -9.47
C TYR A 289 -4.42 -17.03 -9.60
N GLN A 290 -4.86 -18.05 -8.85
CA GLN A 290 -6.21 -18.61 -9.02
C GLN A 290 -7.32 -17.56 -8.85
N ASN A 291 -7.25 -16.72 -7.81
CA ASN A 291 -8.28 -15.71 -7.54
C ASN A 291 -8.26 -14.60 -8.60
N GLU A 292 -7.07 -14.14 -8.98
CA GLU A 292 -6.88 -13.16 -10.04
C GLU A 292 -7.39 -13.71 -11.38
N ALA A 293 -7.09 -14.97 -11.69
CA ALA A 293 -7.54 -15.64 -12.90
C ALA A 293 -9.07 -15.67 -12.97
N TYR A 294 -9.75 -16.09 -11.90
CA TYR A 294 -11.22 -16.06 -11.87
C TYR A 294 -11.78 -14.64 -11.99
N TYR A 295 -11.17 -13.66 -11.33
CA TYR A 295 -11.59 -12.27 -11.41
C TYR A 295 -11.48 -11.72 -12.83
N TYR A 296 -10.35 -11.93 -13.51
CA TYR A 296 -10.15 -11.44 -14.87
C TYR A 296 -10.89 -12.27 -15.93
N LEU A 297 -11.14 -13.56 -15.70
CA LEU A 297 -12.07 -14.36 -16.51
C LEU A 297 -13.49 -13.80 -16.42
N ALA A 298 -13.92 -13.39 -15.24
CA ALA A 298 -15.21 -12.75 -15.05
C ALA A 298 -15.31 -11.41 -15.79
N ILE A 299 -14.29 -10.55 -15.67
CA ILE A 299 -14.21 -9.28 -16.43
C ILE A 299 -14.22 -9.55 -17.93
N ASN A 300 -13.45 -10.52 -18.41
CA ASN A 300 -13.41 -10.89 -19.83
C ASN A 300 -14.78 -11.34 -20.34
N ALA A 301 -15.47 -12.20 -19.58
CA ALA A 301 -16.83 -12.63 -19.89
C ALA A 301 -17.83 -11.46 -19.86
N GLU A 302 -17.70 -10.53 -18.91
CA GLU A 302 -18.53 -9.33 -18.82
C GLU A 302 -18.35 -8.41 -20.04
N ARG A 303 -17.10 -8.23 -20.51
CA ARG A 303 -16.79 -7.48 -21.74
C ARG A 303 -17.36 -8.16 -22.99
N LYS A 304 -17.39 -9.50 -23.02
CA LYS A 304 -18.11 -10.31 -24.03
C LYS A 304 -19.64 -10.27 -23.87
N GLN A 305 -20.18 -9.59 -22.85
CA GLN A 305 -21.60 -9.59 -22.48
C GLN A 305 -22.15 -10.97 -22.09
N HIS A 306 -21.28 -11.92 -21.75
CA HIS A 306 -21.63 -13.24 -21.25
C HIS A 306 -21.88 -13.19 -19.72
N TYR A 307 -22.95 -12.50 -19.32
CA TYR A 307 -23.20 -12.15 -17.92
C TYR A 307 -23.35 -13.34 -16.98
N GLU A 308 -23.97 -14.44 -17.41
CA GLU A 308 -24.08 -15.64 -16.55
C GLU A 308 -22.72 -16.29 -16.28
N THR A 309 -21.86 -16.36 -17.30
CA THR A 309 -20.48 -16.84 -17.16
C THR A 309 -19.67 -15.91 -16.27
N ALA A 310 -19.81 -14.59 -16.43
CA ALA A 310 -19.16 -13.61 -15.57
C ALA A 310 -19.58 -13.78 -14.11
N LYS A 311 -20.89 -13.90 -13.82
CA LYS A 311 -21.40 -14.15 -12.47
C LYS A 311 -20.85 -15.46 -11.89
N ALA A 312 -20.76 -16.53 -12.69
CA ALA A 312 -20.19 -17.80 -12.25
C ALA A 312 -18.72 -17.66 -11.86
N TYR A 313 -17.90 -16.99 -12.67
CA TYR A 313 -16.50 -16.74 -12.33
C TYR A 313 -16.32 -15.81 -11.13
N TYR A 314 -17.10 -14.73 -11.03
CA TYR A 314 -17.02 -13.83 -9.87
C TYR A 314 -17.33 -14.54 -8.55
N ARG A 315 -18.20 -15.58 -8.54
CA ARG A 315 -18.48 -16.39 -7.33
C ARG A 315 -17.29 -17.22 -6.86
N LEU A 316 -16.40 -17.61 -7.76
CA LEU A 316 -15.23 -18.43 -7.44
C LEU A 316 -14.07 -17.62 -6.88
N VAL A 317 -14.14 -16.29 -6.92
CA VAL A 317 -13.10 -15.41 -6.38
C VAL A 317 -13.23 -15.31 -4.86
N ASP A 318 -12.10 -15.43 -4.18
CA ASP A 318 -11.95 -15.31 -2.73
C ASP A 318 -10.78 -14.38 -2.35
N GLY A 319 -10.48 -14.24 -1.06
CA GLY A 319 -9.38 -13.46 -0.52
C GLY A 319 -9.57 -11.95 -0.73
N SER A 320 -8.48 -11.25 -1.07
CA SER A 320 -8.48 -9.79 -1.22
C SER A 320 -9.41 -9.29 -2.34
N LEU A 321 -9.74 -10.14 -3.31
CA LEU A 321 -10.60 -9.81 -4.44
C LEU A 321 -12.08 -10.16 -4.21
N TYR A 322 -12.45 -10.75 -3.07
CA TYR A 322 -13.83 -11.17 -2.78
C TYR A 322 -14.82 -10.01 -2.91
N VAL A 323 -14.59 -8.91 -2.18
CA VAL A 323 -15.53 -7.79 -2.08
C VAL A 323 -15.74 -7.13 -3.44
N VAL A 324 -14.66 -6.84 -4.17
CA VAL A 324 -14.75 -6.24 -5.52
C VAL A 324 -15.46 -7.17 -6.51
N SER A 325 -15.23 -8.48 -6.43
CA SER A 325 -15.91 -9.46 -7.28
C SER A 325 -17.40 -9.53 -7.01
N ARG A 326 -17.81 -9.51 -5.74
CA ARG A 326 -19.23 -9.50 -5.37
C ARG A 326 -19.89 -8.18 -5.77
N ARG A 327 -19.21 -7.04 -5.64
CA ARG A 327 -19.70 -5.74 -6.16
C ARG A 327 -19.94 -5.78 -7.68
N ASN A 328 -19.01 -6.31 -8.46
CA ASN A 328 -19.19 -6.44 -9.92
C ASN A 328 -20.35 -7.39 -10.25
N LEU A 329 -20.49 -8.50 -9.52
CA LEU A 329 -21.61 -9.43 -9.66
C LEU A 329 -22.96 -8.73 -9.38
N ILE A 330 -23.05 -7.95 -8.30
CA ILE A 330 -24.25 -7.15 -7.98
C ILE A 330 -24.54 -6.11 -9.07
N ALA A 331 -23.50 -5.44 -9.59
CA ALA A 331 -23.65 -4.50 -10.70
C ALA A 331 -24.20 -5.16 -11.98
N ILE A 332 -23.87 -6.44 -12.22
CA ILE A 332 -24.48 -7.22 -13.32
C ILE A 332 -25.98 -7.42 -13.08
N TYR A 333 -26.39 -7.81 -11.87
CA TYR A 333 -27.82 -7.93 -11.54
C TYR A 333 -28.56 -6.60 -11.72
N ASP A 334 -27.94 -5.51 -11.28
CA ASP A 334 -28.48 -4.17 -11.38
C ASP A 334 -28.67 -3.74 -12.84
N LYS A 335 -27.66 -3.98 -13.69
CA LYS A 335 -27.72 -3.72 -15.14
C LYS A 335 -28.81 -4.53 -15.84
N GLN A 336 -29.12 -5.72 -15.33
CA GLN A 336 -30.18 -6.59 -15.85
C GLN A 336 -31.55 -6.30 -15.21
N GLU A 337 -31.66 -5.27 -14.37
CA GLU A 337 -32.85 -4.92 -13.57
C GLU A 337 -33.39 -6.08 -12.71
N ASN A 338 -32.54 -7.07 -12.42
CA ASN A 338 -32.92 -8.27 -11.69
C ASN A 338 -32.54 -8.19 -10.21
N LEU A 339 -33.11 -7.18 -9.54
CA LEU A 339 -32.79 -6.85 -8.14
C LEU A 339 -33.28 -7.91 -7.15
N HIS A 340 -34.36 -8.63 -7.45
CA HIS A 340 -34.85 -9.72 -6.61
C HIS A 340 -33.87 -10.91 -6.56
N ASP A 341 -33.24 -11.26 -7.68
CA ASP A 341 -32.22 -12.30 -7.69
C ASP A 341 -30.94 -11.86 -6.99
N ALA A 342 -30.58 -10.57 -7.05
CA ALA A 342 -29.49 -10.02 -6.25
C ALA A 342 -29.72 -10.22 -4.75
N LEU A 343 -30.93 -9.94 -4.25
CA LEU A 343 -31.29 -10.17 -2.84
C LEU A 343 -31.23 -11.64 -2.44
N ARG A 344 -31.71 -12.55 -3.30
CA ARG A 344 -31.62 -14.00 -3.06
C ARG A 344 -30.16 -14.45 -3.02
N PHE A 345 -29.35 -13.99 -3.97
CA PHE A 345 -27.91 -14.25 -4.00
C PHE A 345 -27.23 -13.78 -2.72
N LEU A 346 -27.40 -12.51 -2.34
CA LEU A 346 -26.75 -11.94 -1.17
C LEU A 346 -27.18 -12.63 0.14
N THR A 347 -28.43 -13.07 0.25
CA THR A 347 -28.93 -13.83 1.40
C THR A 347 -28.20 -15.17 1.53
N GLN A 348 -28.06 -15.90 0.41
CA GLN A 348 -27.31 -17.16 0.39
C GLN A 348 -25.82 -16.93 0.68
N GLU A 349 -25.26 -15.87 0.10
CA GLU A 349 -23.85 -15.54 0.26
C GLU A 349 -23.48 -15.25 1.70
N ARG A 350 -24.38 -14.59 2.46
CA ARG A 350 -24.17 -14.29 3.88
C ARG A 350 -24.11 -15.54 4.76
N VAL A 351 -24.82 -16.61 4.38
CA VAL A 351 -24.76 -17.90 5.08
C VAL A 351 -23.44 -18.61 4.79
N ASN A 352 -22.96 -18.55 3.55
CA ASN A 352 -21.74 -19.23 3.13
C ASN A 352 -20.46 -18.50 3.55
N TYR A 353 -20.52 -17.17 3.66
CA TYR A 353 -19.38 -16.29 3.95
C TYR A 353 -19.69 -15.33 5.12
N PRO A 354 -19.93 -15.83 6.34
CA PRO A 354 -20.30 -15.01 7.49
C PRO A 354 -19.24 -13.97 7.87
N GLN A 355 -17.96 -14.20 7.56
CA GLN A 355 -16.88 -13.24 7.75
C GLN A 355 -17.02 -11.97 6.90
N HIS A 356 -17.84 -12.01 5.85
CA HIS A 356 -18.15 -10.86 4.99
C HIS A 356 -19.56 -10.31 5.24
N ALA A 357 -20.19 -10.68 6.36
CA ALA A 357 -21.58 -10.32 6.66
C ALA A 357 -21.83 -8.81 6.61
N SER A 358 -20.92 -7.98 7.14
CA SER A 358 -21.04 -6.51 7.13
C SER A 358 -21.27 -5.97 5.71
N PHE A 359 -20.31 -6.22 4.80
CA PHE A 359 -20.43 -5.84 3.39
C PHE A 359 -21.71 -6.41 2.73
N LEU A 360 -22.06 -7.66 3.01
CA LEU A 360 -23.24 -8.30 2.40
C LEU A 360 -24.56 -7.70 2.89
N TYR A 361 -24.67 -7.31 4.16
CA TYR A 361 -25.82 -6.60 4.69
C TYR A 361 -25.94 -5.20 4.08
N GLN A 362 -24.82 -4.45 3.98
CA GLN A 362 -24.80 -3.13 3.34
C GLN A 362 -25.28 -3.22 1.88
N ALA A 363 -24.72 -4.16 1.11
CA ALA A 363 -25.13 -4.38 -0.27
C ALA A 363 -26.62 -4.71 -0.39
N GLN A 364 -27.18 -5.56 0.48
CA GLN A 364 -28.61 -5.86 0.48
C GLN A 364 -29.47 -4.64 0.80
N ALA A 365 -29.06 -3.82 1.78
CA ALA A 365 -29.77 -2.61 2.16
C ALA A 365 -29.77 -1.59 1.01
N GLU A 366 -28.67 -1.46 0.27
CA GLU A 366 -28.58 -0.63 -0.94
C GLU A 366 -29.53 -1.10 -2.04
N ILE A 367 -29.61 -2.40 -2.29
CA ILE A 367 -30.56 -2.96 -3.27
C ILE A 367 -32.01 -2.71 -2.84
N LEU A 368 -32.35 -2.94 -1.57
CA LEU A 368 -33.69 -2.66 -1.03
C LEU A 368 -34.06 -1.19 -1.14
N LYS A 369 -33.12 -0.28 -0.86
CA LYS A 369 -33.27 1.16 -1.07
C LYS A 369 -33.54 1.48 -2.54
N LYS A 370 -32.78 0.88 -3.48
CA LYS A 370 -32.97 1.09 -4.92
C LYS A 370 -34.33 0.60 -5.41
N MET A 371 -34.87 -0.45 -4.81
CA MET A 371 -36.23 -0.94 -5.05
C MET A 371 -37.33 -0.06 -4.41
N GLY A 372 -36.97 1.06 -3.76
CA GLY A 372 -37.91 1.93 -3.05
C GLY A 372 -38.37 1.39 -1.70
N ASN A 373 -37.82 0.27 -1.22
CA ASN A 373 -38.22 -0.38 0.02
C ASN A 373 -37.31 0.02 1.20
N LYS A 374 -37.27 1.32 1.51
CA LYS A 374 -36.48 1.88 2.63
C LYS A 374 -36.81 1.20 3.97
N LYS A 375 -38.08 0.85 4.20
CA LYS A 375 -38.51 0.19 5.44
C LYS A 375 -37.89 -1.20 5.60
N ALA A 376 -37.87 -2.02 4.55
CA ALA A 376 -37.22 -3.32 4.61
C ALA A 376 -35.70 -3.19 4.77
N ALA A 377 -35.08 -2.19 4.12
CA ALA A 377 -33.65 -1.92 4.28
C ALA A 377 -33.29 -1.57 5.74
N LEU A 378 -34.07 -0.70 6.39
CA LEU A 378 -33.90 -0.37 7.81
C LEU A 378 -34.10 -1.59 8.72
N ASN A 379 -35.16 -2.37 8.51
CA ASN A 379 -35.39 -3.58 9.30
C ASN A 379 -34.23 -4.59 9.18
N LEU A 380 -33.65 -4.71 7.98
CA LEU A 380 -32.50 -5.57 7.73
C LEU A 380 -31.26 -5.08 8.48
N LEU A 381 -30.98 -3.77 8.45
CA LEU A 381 -29.85 -3.18 9.18
C LEU A 381 -30.06 -3.25 10.69
N ASP A 382 -31.28 -3.06 11.19
CA ASP A 382 -31.65 -3.27 12.60
C ASP A 382 -31.34 -4.70 13.06
N GLU A 383 -31.58 -5.70 12.21
CA GLU A 383 -31.18 -7.10 12.48
C GLU A 383 -29.66 -7.27 12.45
N ALA A 384 -29.00 -6.70 11.43
CA ALA A 384 -27.56 -6.78 11.27
C ALA A 384 -26.81 -6.17 12.47
N ILE A 385 -27.21 -4.98 12.91
CA ILE A 385 -26.62 -4.27 14.06
C ILE A 385 -26.88 -5.02 15.37
N LYS A 386 -27.99 -5.75 15.51
CA LYS A 386 -28.18 -6.62 16.69
C LYS A 386 -27.18 -7.77 16.75
N ASN A 387 -26.81 -8.32 15.60
CA ASN A 387 -25.86 -9.42 15.50
C ASN A 387 -24.40 -8.94 15.50
N LEU A 388 -24.14 -7.72 15.02
CA LEU A 388 -22.84 -7.07 14.88
C LEU A 388 -22.91 -5.64 15.47
N PRO A 389 -23.01 -5.49 16.80
CA PRO A 389 -23.37 -4.21 17.44
C PRO A 389 -22.29 -3.12 17.40
N ASP A 390 -21.04 -3.50 17.15
CA ASP A 390 -19.88 -2.60 17.14
C ASP A 390 -19.27 -2.48 15.72
N ASP A 391 -20.03 -2.82 14.68
CA ASP A 391 -19.64 -2.66 13.27
C ASP A 391 -20.05 -1.25 12.77
N PRO A 392 -19.12 -0.29 12.67
CA PRO A 392 -19.47 1.09 12.35
C PRO A 392 -19.98 1.24 10.92
N GLU A 393 -19.58 0.38 9.99
CA GLU A 393 -20.06 0.36 8.61
C GLU A 393 -21.56 0.07 8.50
N LEU A 394 -22.07 -0.89 9.29
CA LEU A 394 -23.51 -1.20 9.34
C LEU A 394 -24.32 -0.10 10.01
N ILE A 395 -23.81 0.43 11.11
CA ILE A 395 -24.45 1.53 11.84
C ILE A 395 -24.51 2.78 10.94
N TYR A 396 -23.45 3.07 10.19
CA TYR A 396 -23.44 4.19 9.26
C TYR A 396 -24.36 3.97 8.05
N ALA A 397 -24.44 2.73 7.53
CA ALA A 397 -25.43 2.42 6.49
C ALA A 397 -26.86 2.68 6.97
N GLU A 398 -27.17 2.46 8.25
CA GLU A 398 -28.47 2.82 8.83
C GLU A 398 -28.67 4.34 8.86
N VAL A 399 -27.69 5.09 9.34
CA VAL A 399 -27.72 6.56 9.36
C VAL A 399 -28.07 7.13 7.98
N LEU A 400 -27.46 6.59 6.91
CA LEU A 400 -27.72 7.03 5.53
C LEU A 400 -29.15 6.73 5.04
N LEU A 401 -29.87 5.84 5.71
CA LEU A 401 -31.26 5.53 5.40
C LEU A 401 -32.26 6.28 6.27
N LEU A 402 -31.92 6.66 7.50
CA LEU A 402 -32.85 7.34 8.41
C LEU A 402 -33.26 8.72 7.89
N ASP A 403 -34.52 9.09 8.09
CA ASP A 403 -35.00 10.41 7.72
C ASP A 403 -34.60 11.46 8.78
N PRO A 404 -33.97 12.57 8.39
CA PRO A 404 -33.53 13.58 9.35
C PRO A 404 -34.68 14.26 10.10
N TYR A 405 -35.92 14.22 9.63
CA TYR A 405 -37.04 14.88 10.30
C TYR A 405 -37.90 13.89 11.09
N THR A 406 -38.19 12.71 10.53
CA THR A 406 -39.05 11.73 11.20
C THR A 406 -38.30 10.82 12.18
N ASP A 407 -37.05 10.45 11.87
CA ASP A 407 -36.27 9.48 12.67
C ASP A 407 -35.25 10.17 13.59
N ARG A 408 -35.53 11.42 13.97
CA ARG A 408 -34.61 12.33 14.67
C ARG A 408 -33.95 11.73 15.91
N ASP A 409 -34.74 11.09 16.78
CA ASP A 409 -34.22 10.54 18.04
C ASP A 409 -33.34 9.31 17.80
N LYS A 410 -33.72 8.47 16.82
CA LYS A 410 -32.90 7.33 16.39
C LYS A 410 -31.59 7.81 15.79
N LEU A 411 -31.61 8.77 14.87
CA LEU A 411 -30.42 9.39 14.29
C LEU A 411 -29.47 9.94 15.35
N ASP A 412 -29.99 10.68 16.33
CA ASP A 412 -29.15 11.24 17.41
C ASP A 412 -28.43 10.15 18.20
N LYS A 413 -29.13 9.06 18.53
CA LYS A 413 -28.56 7.91 19.22
C LYS A 413 -27.54 7.17 18.36
N THR A 414 -27.89 6.85 17.12
CA THR A 414 -27.06 6.08 16.19
C THR A 414 -25.75 6.82 15.84
N LEU A 415 -25.82 8.14 15.58
CA LEU A 415 -24.63 8.96 15.32
C LEU A 415 -23.73 9.13 16.55
N LYS A 416 -24.32 9.24 17.75
CA LYS A 416 -23.54 9.24 19.00
C LYS A 416 -22.84 7.91 19.22
N GLN A 417 -23.47 6.78 18.90
CA GLN A 417 -22.84 5.46 18.96
C GLN A 417 -21.65 5.38 18.00
N LEU A 418 -21.79 5.86 16.76
CA LEU A 418 -20.67 5.91 15.80
C LEU A 418 -19.49 6.73 16.33
N LEU A 419 -19.75 7.89 16.96
CA LEU A 419 -18.69 8.71 17.55
C LEU A 419 -18.12 8.14 18.87
N GLN A 420 -18.80 7.18 19.50
CA GLN A 420 -18.21 6.43 20.62
C GLN A 420 -17.25 5.35 20.11
N LEU A 421 -17.59 4.69 19.00
CA LEU A 421 -16.73 3.68 18.36
C LEU A 421 -15.52 4.33 17.68
N GLU A 422 -15.75 5.40 16.93
CA GLU A 422 -14.72 6.12 16.18
C GLU A 422 -14.83 7.65 16.42
N PRO A 423 -14.29 8.15 17.55
CA PRO A 423 -14.43 9.56 17.94
C PRO A 423 -13.85 10.58 16.96
N ASN A 424 -12.86 10.15 16.18
CA ASN A 424 -12.10 11.01 15.28
C ASN A 424 -12.44 10.78 13.80
N SER A 425 -13.50 10.03 13.50
CA SER A 425 -13.91 9.76 12.12
C SER A 425 -14.48 11.05 11.48
N PRO A 426 -13.80 11.63 10.47
CA PRO A 426 -14.29 12.84 9.80
C PRO A 426 -15.68 12.62 9.19
N THR A 427 -15.93 11.40 8.69
CA THR A 427 -17.19 11.00 8.08
C THR A 427 -18.34 11.06 9.07
N TYR A 428 -18.18 10.55 10.29
CA TYR A 428 -19.26 10.51 11.28
C TYR A 428 -19.46 11.86 11.96
N LEU A 429 -18.38 12.58 12.24
CA LEU A 429 -18.43 13.96 12.74
C LEU A 429 -19.20 14.85 11.75
N ASN A 430 -18.85 14.79 10.46
CA ASN A 430 -19.54 15.52 9.41
C ASN A 430 -21.00 15.10 9.25
N ALA A 431 -21.30 13.79 9.27
CA ALA A 431 -22.66 13.30 9.17
C ALA A 431 -23.53 13.81 10.33
N TYR A 432 -22.99 13.87 11.55
CA TYR A 432 -23.74 14.40 12.69
C TYR A 432 -23.93 15.90 12.60
N ALA A 433 -22.88 16.65 12.27
CA ALA A 433 -22.94 18.08 12.02
C ALA A 433 -24.02 18.43 10.99
N TYR A 434 -23.99 17.75 9.83
CA TYR A 434 -24.93 17.96 8.75
C TYR A 434 -26.37 17.62 9.15
N THR A 435 -26.57 16.53 9.89
CA THR A 435 -27.89 16.15 10.40
C THR A 435 -28.48 17.21 11.32
N LEU A 436 -27.69 17.74 12.25
CA LEU A 436 -28.10 18.83 13.15
C LEU A 436 -28.43 20.12 12.37
N ALA A 437 -27.63 20.42 11.34
CA ALA A 437 -27.84 21.56 10.45
C ALA A 437 -29.16 21.45 9.65
N LEU A 438 -29.42 20.29 9.04
CA LEU A 438 -30.67 20.03 8.30
C LEU A 438 -31.93 20.22 9.16
N GLN A 439 -31.81 19.87 10.43
CA GLN A 439 -32.86 20.01 11.45
C GLN A 439 -32.93 21.43 12.05
N ASN A 440 -32.04 22.33 11.61
CA ASN A 440 -31.84 23.68 12.15
C ASN A 440 -31.78 23.72 13.70
N ARG A 441 -31.10 22.73 14.29
CA ARG A 441 -31.01 22.58 15.76
C ARG A 441 -29.56 22.50 16.21
N ARG A 442 -29.29 22.95 17.44
CA ARG A 442 -27.96 22.84 18.08
C ARG A 442 -26.83 23.31 17.16
N LEU A 443 -27.05 24.39 16.40
CA LEU A 443 -26.12 24.83 15.34
C LEU A 443 -24.71 25.12 15.86
N LYS A 444 -24.56 25.54 17.11
CA LYS A 444 -23.24 25.72 17.74
C LYS A 444 -22.47 24.40 17.83
N GLU A 445 -23.14 23.35 18.28
CA GLU A 445 -22.56 22.01 18.38
C GLU A 445 -22.35 21.38 17.00
N ALA A 446 -23.29 21.59 16.06
CA ALA A 446 -23.11 21.19 14.67
C ALA A 446 -21.83 21.79 14.08
N ARG A 447 -21.57 23.08 14.33
CA ARG A 447 -20.35 23.77 13.91
C ARG A 447 -19.10 23.13 14.53
N GLN A 448 -19.12 22.83 15.82
CA GLN A 448 -18.01 22.16 16.50
C GLN A 448 -17.68 20.80 15.88
N TYR A 449 -18.69 19.97 15.59
CA TYR A 449 -18.47 18.69 14.92
C TYR A 449 -17.91 18.85 13.50
N ALA A 450 -18.40 19.84 12.74
CA ALA A 450 -17.87 20.11 11.39
C ALA A 450 -16.44 20.64 11.43
N GLU A 451 -16.09 21.50 12.39
CA GLU A 451 -14.72 22.02 12.59
C GLU A 451 -13.76 20.88 12.98
N GLN A 452 -14.16 20.00 13.91
CA GLN A 452 -13.38 18.80 14.25
C GLN A 452 -13.20 17.87 13.05
N ALA A 453 -14.26 17.65 12.25
CA ALA A 453 -14.15 16.85 11.04
C ALA A 453 -13.14 17.47 10.05
N LEU A 454 -13.11 18.80 9.95
CA LEU A 454 -12.20 19.54 9.08
C LEU A 454 -10.74 19.45 9.56
N GLU A 455 -10.48 19.41 10.86
CA GLU A 455 -9.12 19.20 11.41
C GLU A 455 -8.51 17.88 10.92
N TYR A 456 -9.32 16.82 10.86
CA TYR A 456 -8.87 15.49 10.42
C TYR A 456 -8.89 15.33 8.89
N ALA A 457 -9.69 16.11 8.16
CA ALA A 457 -9.82 16.03 6.71
C ALA A 457 -10.02 17.44 6.08
N PRO A 458 -8.96 18.28 6.04
CA PRO A 458 -9.07 19.71 5.71
C PRO A 458 -9.48 20.02 4.27
N GLU A 459 -9.22 19.10 3.34
CA GLU A 459 -9.51 19.27 1.91
C GLU A 459 -10.71 18.43 1.46
N GLN A 460 -11.52 17.92 2.38
CA GLN A 460 -12.71 17.16 2.01
C GLN A 460 -13.89 18.10 1.72
N ALA A 461 -14.26 18.20 0.44
CA ALA A 461 -15.32 19.10 -0.04
C ALA A 461 -16.67 18.96 0.70
N SER A 462 -17.06 17.74 1.08
CA SER A 462 -18.32 17.50 1.81
C SER A 462 -18.33 18.08 3.22
N ILE A 463 -17.17 18.21 3.87
CA ILE A 463 -17.07 18.81 5.21
C ILE A 463 -17.14 20.33 5.10
N LEU A 464 -16.43 20.90 4.12
CA LEU A 464 -16.50 22.33 3.82
C LEU A 464 -17.91 22.77 3.41
N ASP A 465 -18.64 21.93 2.65
CA ASP A 465 -20.06 22.16 2.34
C ASP A 465 -20.92 22.21 3.60
N THR A 466 -20.78 21.22 4.49
CA THR A 466 -21.52 21.19 5.76
C THR A 466 -21.20 22.40 6.63
N LEU A 467 -19.91 22.75 6.79
CA LEU A 467 -19.49 23.89 7.60
C LEU A 467 -20.04 25.20 7.04
N GLY A 468 -19.95 25.40 5.72
CA GLY A 468 -20.48 26.58 5.06
C GLY A 468 -22.01 26.64 5.11
N TYR A 469 -22.70 25.50 5.05
CA TYR A 469 -24.15 25.46 5.27
C TYR A 469 -24.54 25.82 6.70
N ILE A 470 -23.81 25.34 7.70
CA ILE A 470 -24.04 25.70 9.11
C ILE A 470 -23.82 27.20 9.32
N ALA A 471 -22.73 27.77 8.77
CA ALA A 471 -22.46 29.20 8.84
C ALA A 471 -23.59 30.01 8.18
N PHE A 472 -24.09 29.56 7.04
CA PHE A 472 -25.24 30.18 6.36
C PHE A 472 -26.49 30.21 7.27
N LEU A 473 -26.81 29.10 7.94
CA LEU A 473 -27.93 29.02 8.90
C LEU A 473 -27.72 29.91 10.14
N GLN A 474 -26.47 30.18 10.51
CA GLN A 474 -26.10 31.09 11.59
C GLN A 474 -26.12 32.57 11.16
N ASN A 475 -26.43 32.87 9.90
CA ASN A 475 -26.30 34.20 9.26
C ASN A 475 -24.86 34.72 9.15
N ASP A 476 -23.87 33.85 9.27
CA ASP A 476 -22.45 34.16 9.04
C ASP A 476 -22.13 33.96 7.56
N TYR A 477 -22.64 34.87 6.73
CA TYR A 477 -22.62 34.73 5.26
C TYR A 477 -21.23 34.85 4.67
N GLU A 478 -20.31 35.56 5.35
CA GLU A 478 -18.91 35.66 4.92
C GLU A 478 -18.19 34.31 5.08
N ALA A 479 -18.26 33.71 6.27
CA ALA A 479 -17.68 32.38 6.49
C ALA A 479 -18.37 31.31 5.63
N ALA A 480 -19.69 31.43 5.41
CA ALA A 480 -20.42 30.54 4.53
C ALA A 480 -19.90 30.61 3.08
N ALA A 481 -19.71 31.81 2.54
CA ALA A 481 -19.22 32.00 1.19
C ALA A 481 -17.78 31.47 1.03
N GLU A 482 -16.91 31.69 2.02
CA GLU A 482 -15.53 31.18 1.99
C GLU A 482 -15.49 29.64 1.96
N ALA A 483 -16.19 28.99 2.90
CA ALA A 483 -16.18 27.53 3.00
C ALA A 483 -16.85 26.87 1.78
N LEU A 484 -18.01 27.37 1.34
CA LEU A 484 -18.72 26.83 0.17
C LEU A 484 -17.96 27.09 -1.13
N GLY A 485 -17.24 28.20 -1.24
CA GLY A 485 -16.36 28.49 -2.37
C GLY A 485 -15.27 27.42 -2.51
N LYS A 486 -14.52 27.16 -1.42
CA LYS A 486 -13.50 26.10 -1.39
C LYS A 486 -14.10 24.72 -1.68
N ALA A 487 -15.25 24.40 -1.09
CA ALA A 487 -15.95 23.13 -1.34
C ALA A 487 -16.33 22.96 -2.83
N TYR A 488 -16.78 24.04 -3.48
CA TYR A 488 -17.15 24.04 -4.88
C TYR A 488 -15.94 23.93 -5.81
N GLU A 489 -14.81 24.57 -5.48
CA GLU A 489 -13.57 24.43 -6.24
C GLU A 489 -13.04 22.99 -6.22
N LEU A 490 -13.15 22.30 -5.08
CA LEU A 490 -12.70 20.92 -4.93
C LEU A 490 -13.60 19.91 -5.64
N SER A 491 -14.93 20.06 -5.50
CA SER A 491 -15.90 19.05 -5.97
C SER A 491 -16.55 19.36 -7.31
N HIS A 492 -16.67 20.64 -7.67
CA HIS A 492 -17.50 21.15 -8.76
C HIS A 492 -18.96 20.65 -8.70
N ASN A 493 -19.46 20.27 -7.51
CA ASN A 493 -20.80 19.74 -7.35
C ASN A 493 -21.85 20.85 -7.44
N ILE A 494 -22.92 20.63 -8.21
CA ILE A 494 -23.98 21.62 -8.42
C ILE A 494 -24.69 22.04 -7.13
N ASN A 495 -24.99 21.11 -6.20
CA ASN A 495 -25.70 21.43 -4.97
C ASN A 495 -24.85 22.36 -4.08
N ILE A 496 -23.54 22.11 -4.04
CA ILE A 496 -22.56 22.96 -3.32
C ILE A 496 -22.49 24.32 -3.99
N GLY A 497 -22.40 24.36 -5.33
CA GLY A 497 -22.39 25.60 -6.09
C GLY A 497 -23.66 26.45 -5.89
N VAL A 498 -24.84 25.82 -5.81
CA VAL A 498 -26.10 26.50 -5.51
C VAL A 498 -26.09 27.10 -4.11
N ARG A 499 -25.61 26.35 -3.10
CA ARG A 499 -25.46 26.88 -1.73
C ARG A 499 -24.44 28.02 -1.70
N TYR A 500 -23.33 27.90 -2.42
CA TYR A 500 -22.32 28.94 -2.54
C TYR A 500 -22.89 30.22 -3.13
N ALA A 501 -23.61 30.12 -4.25
CA ALA A 501 -24.28 31.26 -4.88
C ALA A 501 -25.27 31.93 -3.91
N LYS A 502 -26.07 31.16 -3.17
CA LYS A 502 -26.98 31.70 -2.14
C LYS A 502 -26.21 32.44 -1.04
N ALA A 503 -25.09 31.89 -0.56
CA ALA A 503 -24.25 32.54 0.44
C ALA A 503 -23.69 33.89 -0.06
N LEU A 504 -23.14 33.92 -1.28
CA LEU A 504 -22.65 35.16 -1.90
C LEU A 504 -23.74 36.22 -2.05
N TYR A 505 -24.96 35.81 -2.44
CA TYR A 505 -26.09 36.72 -2.55
C TYR A 505 -26.46 37.32 -1.19
N MET A 506 -26.58 36.49 -0.14
CA MET A 506 -26.90 36.95 1.22
C MET A 506 -25.79 37.80 1.85
N GLN A 507 -24.53 37.57 1.47
CA GLN A 507 -23.39 38.41 1.84
C GLN A 507 -23.43 39.80 1.18
N GLY A 508 -24.13 39.94 0.04
CA GLY A 508 -24.16 41.17 -0.77
C GLY A 508 -23.12 41.21 -1.90
N SER A 509 -22.37 40.13 -2.13
CA SER A 509 -21.33 39.99 -3.15
C SER A 509 -21.93 39.73 -4.55
N LEU A 510 -22.77 40.64 -5.05
CA LEU A 510 -23.58 40.45 -6.26
C LEU A 510 -22.77 40.15 -7.54
N THR A 511 -21.57 40.72 -7.66
CA THR A 511 -20.68 40.49 -8.80
C THR A 511 -20.18 39.04 -8.84
N GLN A 512 -19.76 38.52 -7.68
CA GLN A 512 -19.30 37.13 -7.55
C GLN A 512 -20.47 36.16 -7.70
N PHE A 513 -21.63 36.47 -7.10
CA PHE A 513 -22.87 35.70 -7.29
C PHE A 513 -23.20 35.53 -8.77
N SER A 514 -23.19 36.63 -9.53
CA SER A 514 -23.50 36.61 -10.97
C SER A 514 -22.51 35.75 -11.77
N ALA A 515 -21.22 35.81 -11.42
CA ALA A 515 -20.19 35.00 -12.06
C ALA A 515 -20.37 33.50 -11.77
N VAL A 516 -20.61 33.12 -10.51
CA VAL A 516 -20.84 31.72 -10.10
C VAL A 516 -22.11 31.17 -10.74
N LEU A 517 -23.20 31.95 -10.76
CA LEU A 517 -24.45 31.55 -11.41
C LEU A 517 -24.26 31.33 -12.92
N GLN A 518 -23.50 32.18 -13.60
CA GLN A 518 -23.18 31.99 -15.01
C GLN A 518 -22.37 30.71 -15.25
N GLN A 519 -21.39 30.42 -14.39
CA GLN A 519 -20.62 29.17 -14.48
C GLN A 519 -21.50 27.94 -14.26
N LEU A 520 -22.38 27.97 -13.26
CA LEU A 520 -23.32 26.87 -12.99
C LEU A 520 -24.25 26.62 -14.18
N LYS A 521 -24.77 27.70 -14.80
CA LYS A 521 -25.61 27.60 -16.01
C LYS A 521 -24.89 27.04 -17.22
N GLN A 522 -23.62 27.39 -17.41
CA GLN A 522 -22.82 26.85 -18.51
C GLN A 522 -22.61 25.34 -18.36
N LYS A 523 -22.40 24.85 -17.13
CA LYS A 523 -22.15 23.42 -16.87
C LYS A 523 -23.43 22.59 -16.73
N HIS A 524 -24.51 23.18 -16.21
CA HIS A 524 -25.76 22.49 -15.87
C HIS A 524 -26.97 23.23 -16.47
N ALA A 525 -26.95 23.43 -17.78
CA ALA A 525 -28.05 24.06 -18.49
C ALA A 525 -29.36 23.28 -18.22
N ASN A 526 -30.38 23.99 -17.73
CA ASN A 526 -31.72 23.50 -17.38
C ASN A 526 -31.90 22.81 -16.01
N ASP A 527 -30.93 22.89 -15.09
CA ASP A 527 -31.18 22.38 -13.73
C ASP A 527 -32.25 23.23 -13.00
N PRO A 528 -33.33 22.62 -12.45
CA PRO A 528 -34.41 23.34 -11.78
C PRO A 528 -33.95 24.19 -10.59
N GLN A 529 -32.87 23.81 -9.91
CA GLN A 529 -32.36 24.57 -8.76
C GLN A 529 -31.82 25.94 -9.18
N LEU A 530 -31.34 26.09 -10.42
CA LEU A 530 -30.79 27.35 -10.94
C LEU A 530 -31.89 28.37 -11.27
N GLN A 531 -33.12 27.91 -11.57
CA GLN A 531 -34.26 28.81 -11.81
C GLN A 531 -34.60 29.65 -10.57
N GLN A 532 -34.41 29.08 -9.38
CA GLN A 532 -34.63 29.80 -8.12
C GLN A 532 -33.59 30.92 -7.91
N LEU A 533 -32.36 30.73 -8.41
CA LEU A 533 -31.31 31.73 -8.30
C LEU A 533 -31.51 32.87 -9.31
N ASP A 534 -32.09 32.58 -10.47
CA ASP A 534 -32.38 33.61 -11.49
C ASP A 534 -33.38 34.67 -11.01
N ALA A 535 -34.34 34.27 -10.19
CA ALA A 535 -35.29 35.19 -9.58
C ALA A 535 -34.63 36.21 -8.64
N LEU A 536 -33.38 35.97 -8.21
CA LEU A 536 -32.60 36.86 -7.34
C LEU A 536 -31.79 37.91 -8.12
N ILE A 537 -31.70 37.80 -9.45
CA ILE A 537 -31.06 38.82 -10.28
C ILE A 537 -32.00 40.03 -10.36
N LEU A 538 -31.59 41.17 -9.78
CA LEU A 538 -32.30 42.43 -9.99
C LEU A 538 -32.32 42.75 -11.49
N PRO A 539 -33.47 43.15 -12.07
CA PRO A 539 -33.50 43.59 -13.45
C PRO A 539 -32.54 44.76 -13.59
N THR A 540 -31.50 44.60 -14.41
CA THR A 540 -30.63 45.71 -14.78
C THR A 540 -31.53 46.82 -15.31
N SER A 541 -31.56 47.94 -14.60
CA SER A 541 -32.23 49.14 -15.09
C SER A 541 -31.60 49.46 -16.44
N ALA A 542 -32.32 49.13 -17.50
CA ALA A 542 -32.02 49.66 -18.82
C ALA A 542 -32.04 51.17 -18.66
N LYS A 543 -30.86 51.79 -18.66
CA LYS A 543 -30.73 53.22 -18.95
C LYS A 543 -31.43 53.41 -20.29
N LYS A 544 -32.67 53.90 -20.23
CA LYS A 544 -33.34 54.47 -21.40
C LYS A 544 -32.42 55.59 -21.88
N SER A 545 -32.05 55.47 -23.15
CA SER A 545 -31.33 56.42 -23.99
C SER A 545 -31.72 57.87 -23.74
#